data_AF-A0A962V469-F1
#
_entry.id   AF-A0A962V469-F1
#
_cell.length_a   1.000
_cell.length_b   1.000
_cell.length_c   1.000
_cell.angle_alpha   90.00
_cell.angle_beta   90.00
_cell.angle_gamma   90.00
#
_symmetry.space_group_name_H-M   'P 1'
#
loop_
_entity.id
_entity.type
_entity.pdbx_description
1 polymer ?
#
loop_
_entity_poly.entity_id
_entity_poly.type
_entity_poly.pdbx_seq_one_letter_code
_entity_poly.pdbx_strand_id
1 'polypeptide(L)'
;LTWGYHSQGVAQTNNRTIALAQGRVLGGGSSINAQVFTRGCAQDYDRWANEEGCPGWSFQEVLPYFIRAEGNEIFSGTYHGDEGPLGVSNLRSPNVLSKRFVQACQQLGMPYNPDFNGPRQDGCGLYQVTQRDGQRCSAAVGYLRPALGRPNLTVLTDCLATGLLLEKQRAV
;
A
#
# COMPACT_ATOMS: atom_id res chain seq x y z
N LEU A 1 7.55 16.76 -7.24
CA LEU A 1 7.27 15.34 -6.89
C LEU A 1 5.80 14.95 -6.98
N THR A 2 4.84 15.89 -7.02
CA THR A 2 3.40 15.56 -7.14
C THR A 2 2.76 16.21 -8.36
N TRP A 3 1.55 15.75 -8.72
CA TRP A 3 0.76 16.28 -9.84
C TRP A 3 0.07 17.63 -9.56
N GLY A 4 -0.04 18.05 -8.30
CA GLY A 4 -0.65 19.35 -7.93
C GLY A 4 -2.18 19.42 -8.04
N TYR A 5 -2.87 18.27 -8.02
CA TYR A 5 -4.33 18.23 -8.08
C TYR A 5 -5.00 18.81 -6.84
N HIS A 6 -6.18 19.38 -7.06
CA HIS A 6 -7.04 19.93 -6.01
C HIS A 6 -8.48 19.51 -6.28
N SER A 7 -9.24 19.23 -5.22
CA SER A 7 -10.67 18.97 -5.33
C SER A 7 -11.43 20.25 -5.68
N GLN A 8 -12.59 20.11 -6.31
CA GLN A 8 -13.57 21.19 -6.28
C GLN A 8 -14.09 21.37 -4.85
N GLY A 9 -14.42 22.61 -4.47
CA GLY A 9 -15.14 22.88 -3.23
C GLY A 9 -16.57 22.37 -3.31
N VAL A 10 -17.02 21.68 -2.26
CA VAL A 10 -18.40 21.20 -2.13
C VAL A 10 -19.00 21.65 -0.79
N ALA A 11 -20.31 21.86 -0.75
CA ALA A 11 -21.02 22.41 0.41
C ALA A 11 -20.77 21.60 1.70
N GLN A 12 -20.69 20.27 1.59
CA GLN A 12 -20.41 19.35 2.70
C GLN A 12 -19.04 19.58 3.35
N THR A 13 -18.14 20.28 2.65
CA THR A 13 -16.80 20.63 3.12
C THR A 13 -16.63 22.12 3.37
N ASN A 14 -17.73 22.88 3.49
CA ASN A 14 -17.75 24.34 3.53
C ASN A 14 -17.05 24.97 2.31
N ASN A 15 -17.26 24.38 1.13
CA ASN A 15 -16.69 24.82 -0.14
C ASN A 15 -15.15 24.89 -0.16
N ARG A 16 -14.48 24.11 0.70
CA ARG A 16 -13.02 24.07 0.73
C ARG A 16 -12.47 23.30 -0.46
N THR A 17 -11.45 23.87 -1.07
CA THR A 17 -10.56 23.18 -2.01
C THR A 17 -9.51 22.40 -1.21
N ILE A 18 -9.38 21.10 -1.48
CA ILE A 18 -8.47 20.21 -0.75
C ILE A 18 -7.37 19.74 -1.71
N ALA A 19 -6.12 19.82 -1.30
CA ALA A 19 -4.99 19.30 -2.07
C ALA A 19 -5.05 17.76 -2.14
N LEU A 20 -4.91 17.22 -3.34
CA LEU A 20 -4.92 15.78 -3.62
C LEU A 20 -3.52 15.34 -4.05
N ALA A 21 -2.70 14.96 -3.06
CA ALA A 21 -1.32 14.57 -3.31
C ALA A 21 -1.24 13.25 -4.10
N GLN A 22 -0.77 13.33 -5.34
CA GLN A 22 -0.50 12.17 -6.20
C GLN A 22 0.94 12.23 -6.70
N GLY A 23 1.69 11.14 -6.56
CA GLY A 23 3.11 11.09 -6.91
C GLY A 23 3.35 11.18 -8.42
N ARG A 24 4.23 12.09 -8.82
CA ARG A 24 4.77 12.25 -10.19
C ARG A 24 6.27 11.96 -10.16
N VAL A 25 6.60 10.70 -9.93
CA VAL A 25 7.96 10.15 -9.83
C VAL A 25 7.89 8.64 -10.02
N LEU A 26 8.99 7.96 -10.36
CA LEU A 26 9.03 6.50 -10.36
C LEU A 26 8.57 5.93 -9.01
N GLY A 27 7.69 4.93 -9.07
CA GLY A 27 7.01 4.35 -7.90
C GLY A 27 5.71 5.08 -7.51
N GLY A 28 5.40 6.23 -8.13
CA GLY A 28 4.15 6.95 -7.95
C GLY A 28 3.87 7.29 -6.49
N GLY A 29 2.66 6.98 -6.02
CA GLY A 29 2.23 7.22 -4.64
C GLY A 29 3.13 6.54 -3.59
N SER A 30 3.69 5.36 -3.87
CA SER A 30 4.54 4.62 -2.92
C SER A 30 5.85 5.36 -2.58
N SER A 31 6.28 6.27 -3.44
CA SER A 31 7.47 7.10 -3.21
C SER A 31 7.21 8.31 -2.31
N ILE A 32 5.94 8.63 -2.02
CA ILE A 32 5.55 9.82 -1.22
C ILE A 32 4.56 9.52 -0.08
N ASN A 33 3.94 8.34 -0.04
CA ASN A 33 2.92 7.99 0.94
C ASN A 33 3.46 7.92 2.40
N ALA A 34 2.58 7.73 3.36
CA ALA A 34 2.95 7.57 4.78
C ALA A 34 3.60 6.22 5.13
N GLN A 35 3.86 5.35 4.15
CA GLN A 35 4.49 4.03 4.28
C GLN A 35 3.74 3.00 5.11
N VAL A 36 2.62 3.33 5.74
CA VAL A 36 1.77 2.38 6.45
C VAL A 36 1.45 1.19 5.54
N PHE A 37 1.78 -0.02 6.00
CA PHE A 37 1.53 -1.27 5.28
C PHE A 37 0.34 -1.98 5.90
N THR A 38 -0.82 -1.81 5.27
CA THR A 38 -2.08 -2.44 5.67
C THR A 38 -2.81 -2.96 4.44
N ARG A 39 -3.41 -4.13 4.56
CA ARG A 39 -4.30 -4.75 3.57
C ARG A 39 -5.76 -4.42 3.93
N GLY A 40 -6.68 -4.66 3.00
CA GLY A 40 -8.11 -4.61 3.30
C GLY A 40 -8.53 -5.74 4.23
N CYS A 41 -9.74 -5.66 4.76
CA CYS A 41 -10.39 -6.79 5.42
C CYS A 41 -10.76 -7.86 4.38
N ALA A 42 -10.86 -9.13 4.78
CA ALA A 42 -11.25 -10.20 3.87
C ALA A 42 -12.56 -9.90 3.13
N GLN A 43 -13.52 -9.29 3.83
CA GLN A 43 -14.81 -8.89 3.30
C GLN A 43 -14.71 -7.89 2.14
N ASP A 44 -13.67 -7.05 2.09
CA ASP A 44 -13.49 -6.11 0.97
C ASP A 44 -13.27 -6.88 -0.34
N TYR A 45 -12.42 -7.90 -0.29
CA TYR A 45 -12.06 -8.75 -1.43
C TYR A 45 -13.18 -9.73 -1.78
N ASP A 46 -13.83 -10.31 -0.77
CA ASP A 46 -14.96 -11.20 -0.99
C ASP A 46 -16.15 -10.45 -1.61
N ARG A 47 -16.36 -9.18 -1.24
CA ARG A 47 -17.36 -8.32 -1.90
C ARG A 47 -17.01 -8.08 -3.37
N TRP A 48 -15.74 -7.83 -3.69
CA TRP A 48 -15.30 -7.69 -5.08
C TRP A 48 -15.63 -8.94 -5.91
N ALA A 49 -15.30 -10.11 -5.35
CA ALA A 49 -15.50 -11.38 -6.04
C ALA A 49 -16.96 -11.73 -6.26
N ASN A 50 -17.79 -11.53 -5.23
CA ASN A 50 -19.15 -12.06 -5.20
C ASN A 50 -20.22 -11.03 -5.63
N GLU A 51 -19.97 -9.73 -5.46
CA GLU A 51 -20.97 -8.68 -5.66
C GLU A 51 -20.58 -7.66 -6.73
N GLU A 52 -19.29 -7.37 -6.91
CA GLU A 52 -18.81 -6.33 -7.86
C GLU A 52 -18.29 -6.92 -9.19
N GLY A 53 -18.52 -8.21 -9.44
CA GLY A 53 -18.24 -8.85 -10.73
C GLY A 53 -16.76 -9.10 -11.00
N CYS A 54 -15.95 -9.27 -9.96
CA CYS A 54 -14.51 -9.55 -10.06
C CYS A 54 -14.18 -11.00 -9.64
N PRO A 55 -14.64 -12.04 -10.36
CA PRO A 55 -14.31 -13.43 -10.02
C PRO A 55 -12.79 -13.65 -10.00
N GLY A 56 -12.29 -14.43 -9.03
CA GLY A 56 -10.85 -14.60 -8.82
C GLY A 56 -10.21 -13.62 -7.82
N TRP A 57 -10.99 -12.70 -7.25
CA TRP A 57 -10.50 -11.65 -6.35
C TRP A 57 -10.93 -11.84 -4.89
N SER A 58 -11.44 -13.00 -4.49
CA SER A 58 -11.79 -13.25 -3.08
C SER A 58 -10.54 -13.18 -2.21
N PHE A 59 -10.69 -12.96 -0.91
CA PHE A 59 -9.52 -12.81 -0.03
C PHE A 59 -8.60 -14.03 -0.10
N GLN A 60 -9.19 -15.22 -0.14
CA GLN A 60 -8.45 -16.48 -0.26
C GLN A 60 -7.62 -16.55 -1.56
N GLU A 61 -8.14 -16.02 -2.66
CA GLU A 61 -7.47 -16.05 -3.97
C GLU A 61 -6.37 -14.99 -4.07
N VAL A 62 -6.53 -13.83 -3.43
CA VAL A 62 -5.52 -12.77 -3.44
C VAL A 62 -4.44 -12.93 -2.37
N LEU A 63 -4.71 -13.63 -1.27
CA LEU A 63 -3.78 -13.81 -0.16
C LEU A 63 -2.39 -14.34 -0.58
N PRO A 64 -2.25 -15.34 -1.49
CA PRO A 64 -0.95 -15.79 -1.96
C PRO A 64 -0.13 -14.68 -2.63
N TYR A 65 -0.77 -13.69 -3.25
CA TYR A 65 -0.09 -12.55 -3.86
C TYR A 65 0.38 -11.53 -2.84
N PHE A 66 -0.37 -11.33 -1.76
CA PHE A 66 0.08 -10.51 -0.64
C PHE A 66 1.31 -11.12 0.04
N ILE A 67 1.27 -12.44 0.30
CA ILE A 67 2.42 -13.18 0.84
C ILE A 67 3.61 -13.04 -0.10
N ARG A 68 3.44 -13.30 -1.40
CA ARG A 68 4.52 -13.21 -2.39
C ARG A 68 5.14 -11.80 -2.51
N ALA A 69 4.35 -10.75 -2.30
CA ALA A 69 4.83 -9.37 -2.41
C ALA A 69 5.65 -8.93 -1.20
N GLU A 70 5.36 -9.49 -0.04
CA GLU A 70 5.86 -9.07 1.26
C GLU A 70 7.20 -9.70 1.60
N GLY A 71 8.20 -8.87 1.92
CA GLY A 71 9.44 -9.27 2.58
C GLY A 71 9.45 -8.70 3.98
N ASN A 72 8.70 -9.33 4.89
CA ASN A 72 8.54 -8.92 6.28
C ASN A 72 9.78 -9.29 7.13
N GLU A 73 10.26 -8.36 7.94
CA GLU A 73 11.40 -8.58 8.84
C GLU A 73 11.03 -9.33 10.14
N ILE A 74 9.74 -9.44 10.46
CA ILE A 74 9.24 -9.91 11.78
C ILE A 74 8.31 -11.12 11.65
N PHE A 75 7.39 -11.11 10.68
CA PHE A 75 6.34 -12.11 10.54
C PHE A 75 6.58 -13.03 9.34
N SER A 76 6.14 -14.28 9.44
CA SER A 76 6.07 -15.23 8.33
C SER A 76 4.92 -16.22 8.57
N GLY A 77 4.52 -16.96 7.54
CA GLY A 77 3.55 -18.05 7.65
C GLY A 77 2.24 -17.77 6.90
N THR A 78 1.10 -18.18 7.48
CA THR A 78 -0.19 -18.22 6.78
C THR A 78 -0.63 -16.89 6.18
N TYR A 79 -0.29 -15.77 6.84
CA TYR A 79 -0.70 -14.44 6.40
C TYR A 79 0.46 -13.59 5.87
N HIS A 80 1.72 -14.03 5.98
CA HIS A 80 2.88 -13.18 5.72
C HIS A 80 3.95 -13.87 4.89
N GLY A 81 4.54 -13.09 3.98
CA GLY A 81 5.81 -13.45 3.33
C GLY A 81 6.99 -12.71 3.94
N ASP A 82 8.15 -13.33 3.90
CA ASP A 82 9.44 -12.82 4.38
C ASP A 82 10.48 -12.67 3.26
N GLU A 83 10.23 -13.24 2.08
CA GLU A 83 11.16 -13.23 0.94
C GLU A 83 10.79 -12.22 -0.16
N GLY A 84 9.65 -11.54 -0.04
CA GLY A 84 9.13 -10.65 -1.08
C GLY A 84 9.96 -9.37 -1.31
N PRO A 85 9.75 -8.73 -2.47
CA PRO A 85 10.49 -7.54 -2.86
C PRO A 85 10.14 -6.28 -2.05
N LEU A 86 8.94 -6.17 -1.49
CA LEU A 86 8.57 -5.04 -0.64
C LEU A 86 9.06 -5.29 0.79
N GLY A 87 10.05 -4.53 1.24
CA GLY A 87 10.48 -4.57 2.63
C GLY A 87 9.41 -4.05 3.56
N VAL A 88 8.99 -4.88 4.51
CA VAL A 88 7.99 -4.56 5.54
C VAL A 88 8.61 -4.77 6.91
N SER A 89 8.47 -3.80 7.79
CA SER A 89 9.07 -3.84 9.12
C SER A 89 8.25 -3.06 10.14
N ASN A 90 8.51 -3.30 11.42
CA ASN A 90 8.03 -2.42 12.47
C ASN A 90 8.76 -1.06 12.37
N LEU A 91 8.13 0.00 12.86
CA LEU A 91 8.82 1.29 13.05
C LEU A 91 10.07 1.07 13.90
N ARG A 92 11.24 1.51 13.42
CA ARG A 92 12.52 1.40 14.15
C ARG A 92 12.57 2.24 15.42
N SER A 93 12.02 3.46 15.35
CA SER A 93 11.97 4.41 16.47
C SER A 93 10.59 5.05 16.56
N PRO A 94 9.56 4.29 16.98
CA PRO A 94 8.21 4.82 17.12
C PRO A 94 8.16 5.90 18.20
N ASN A 95 7.39 6.96 17.93
CA ASN A 95 7.20 8.05 18.89
C ASN A 95 6.62 7.51 20.21
N VAL A 96 7.15 7.96 21.34
CA VAL A 96 6.67 7.58 22.68
C VAL A 96 5.18 7.88 22.84
N LEU A 97 4.68 8.97 22.27
CA LEU A 97 3.26 9.32 22.32
C LEU A 97 2.38 8.31 21.59
N SER A 98 2.85 7.70 20.49
CA SER A 98 2.10 6.63 19.80
C SER A 98 1.93 5.40 20.70
N LYS A 99 2.98 5.04 21.47
CA LYS A 99 2.88 3.95 22.45
C LYS A 99 1.90 4.28 23.56
N ARG A 100 1.93 5.52 24.08
CA ARG A 100 1.01 5.99 25.12
C ARG A 100 -0.44 6.02 24.63
N PHE A 101 -0.66 6.40 23.37
CA PHE A 101 -1.98 6.37 22.75
C PHE A 101 -2.54 4.95 22.68
N VAL A 102 -1.75 3.98 22.20
CA VAL A 102 -2.17 2.56 22.16
C VAL A 102 -2.44 2.01 23.56
N GLN A 103 -1.69 2.45 24.58
CA GLN A 103 -1.97 2.09 25.98
C GLN A 103 -3.31 2.67 26.48
N ALA A 104 -3.61 3.92 26.12
CA ALA A 104 -4.90 4.53 26.47
C ALA A 104 -6.07 3.81 25.79
N CYS A 105 -5.93 3.39 24.53
CA CYS A 105 -6.94 2.57 23.86
C CYS A 105 -7.21 1.25 24.60
N GLN A 106 -6.15 0.57 25.06
CA GLN A 106 -6.28 -0.65 25.86
C GLN A 106 -6.99 -0.40 27.20
N GLN A 107 -6.73 0.72 27.86
CA GLN A 107 -7.42 1.10 29.11
C GLN A 107 -8.93 1.32 28.90
N LEU A 108 -9.35 1.68 27.69
CA LEU A 108 -10.76 1.76 27.29
C LEU A 108 -11.36 0.41 26.87
N GLY A 109 -10.58 -0.67 26.93
CA GLY A 109 -11.01 -2.03 26.59
C GLY A 109 -10.83 -2.41 25.12
N MET A 110 -10.17 -1.59 24.29
CA MET A 110 -9.84 -1.98 22.91
C MET A 110 -8.76 -3.07 22.94
N PRO A 111 -8.92 -4.19 22.19
CA PRO A 111 -7.90 -5.23 22.15
C PRO A 111 -6.61 -4.70 21.55
N TYR A 112 -5.47 -5.09 22.11
CA TYR A 112 -4.18 -4.84 21.49
C TYR A 112 -4.03 -5.73 20.26
N ASN A 113 -3.72 -5.12 19.11
CA ASN A 113 -3.47 -5.82 17.86
C ASN A 113 -2.05 -5.49 17.36
N PRO A 114 -1.08 -6.41 17.48
CA PRO A 114 0.26 -6.21 16.96
C PRO A 114 0.37 -6.44 15.44
N ASP A 115 -0.66 -6.97 14.80
CA ASP A 115 -0.65 -7.39 13.40
C ASP A 115 -2.01 -7.16 12.71
N PHE A 116 -2.12 -6.01 12.07
CA PHE A 116 -3.32 -5.62 11.33
C PHE A 116 -3.53 -6.40 10.01
N ASN A 117 -2.56 -7.20 9.58
CA ASN A 117 -2.61 -7.99 8.35
C ASN A 117 -2.76 -9.50 8.59
N GLY A 118 -2.82 -9.91 9.87
CA GLY A 118 -3.05 -11.27 10.31
C GLY A 118 -4.52 -11.68 10.32
N PRO A 119 -4.92 -12.66 11.15
CA PRO A 119 -6.26 -13.24 11.13
C PRO A 119 -7.37 -12.28 11.58
N ARG A 120 -7.03 -11.21 12.32
CA ARG A 120 -7.98 -10.19 12.77
C ARG A 120 -7.36 -8.80 12.62
N GLN A 121 -8.09 -7.90 11.96
CA GLN A 121 -7.65 -6.50 11.79
C GLN A 121 -8.10 -5.58 12.94
N ASP A 122 -9.23 -5.86 13.60
CA ASP A 122 -9.76 -5.01 14.67
C ASP A 122 -8.81 -4.90 15.88
N GLY A 123 -8.76 -3.72 16.49
CA GLY A 123 -7.97 -3.41 17.68
C GLY A 123 -7.10 -2.16 17.58
N CYS A 124 -6.17 -2.04 18.52
CA CYS A 124 -5.24 -0.91 18.63
C CYS A 124 -3.78 -1.38 18.67
N GLY A 125 -2.90 -0.68 17.96
CA GLY A 125 -1.53 -1.13 17.77
C GLY A 125 -0.71 -0.14 16.96
N LEU A 126 0.56 -0.48 16.73
CA LEU A 126 1.43 0.27 15.83
C LEU A 126 1.43 -0.43 14.46
N TYR A 127 1.29 0.34 13.39
CA TYR A 127 1.38 -0.21 12.04
C TYR A 127 2.80 -0.65 11.71
N GLN A 128 2.89 -1.72 10.90
CA GLN A 128 4.08 -1.97 10.10
C GLN A 128 4.16 -0.97 8.94
N VAL A 129 5.37 -0.76 8.46
CA VAL A 129 5.68 0.20 7.40
C VAL A 129 6.46 -0.46 6.28
N THR A 130 6.34 0.08 5.06
CA THR A 130 7.18 -0.31 3.91
C THR A 130 8.57 0.31 4.04
N GLN A 131 9.39 -0.29 4.89
CA GLN A 131 10.78 0.06 5.12
C GLN A 131 11.68 -1.17 5.08
N ARG A 132 12.86 -1.00 4.47
CA ARG A 132 13.98 -1.95 4.51
C ARG A 132 15.21 -1.19 4.92
N ASP A 133 15.97 -1.72 5.87
CA ASP A 133 17.17 -1.04 6.39
C ASP A 133 16.90 0.38 6.92
N GLY A 134 15.66 0.64 7.38
CA GLY A 134 15.23 1.92 7.95
C GLY A 134 14.97 3.00 6.91
N GLN A 135 15.00 2.64 5.63
CA GLN A 135 14.71 3.50 4.50
C GLN A 135 13.40 3.10 3.83
N ARG A 136 12.76 4.04 3.15
CA ARG A 136 11.55 3.79 2.37
C ARG A 136 11.78 2.70 1.31
N CYS A 137 10.92 1.69 1.33
CA CYS A 137 10.81 0.71 0.26
C CYS A 137 9.56 1.03 -0.59
N SER A 138 9.74 1.83 -1.65
CA SER A 138 8.67 2.08 -2.63
C SER A 138 8.57 0.92 -3.62
N ALA A 139 7.50 0.88 -4.43
CA ALA A 139 7.39 -0.11 -5.51
C ALA A 139 8.56 0.01 -6.52
N ALA A 140 9.07 1.22 -6.74
CA ALA A 140 10.26 1.42 -7.57
C ALA A 140 11.53 0.83 -6.93
N VAL A 141 11.66 0.90 -5.60
CA VAL A 141 12.80 0.30 -4.88
C VAL A 141 12.69 -1.21 -4.82
N GLY A 142 11.52 -1.76 -4.46
CA GLY A 142 11.32 -3.19 -4.27
C GLY A 142 11.29 -3.97 -5.59
N TYR A 143 10.61 -3.46 -6.62
CA TYR A 143 10.41 -4.19 -7.88
C TYR A 143 11.27 -3.67 -9.03
N LEU A 144 11.24 -2.36 -9.28
CA LEU A 144 11.85 -1.82 -10.51
C LEU A 144 13.38 -1.83 -10.43
N ARG A 145 13.95 -1.31 -9.34
CA ARG A 145 15.40 -1.13 -9.19
C ARG A 145 16.18 -2.45 -9.36
N PRO A 146 15.78 -3.59 -8.78
CA PRO A 146 16.47 -4.87 -9.02
C PRO A 146 16.35 -5.37 -10.46
N ALA A 147 15.34 -4.93 -11.21
CA ALA A 147 15.08 -5.36 -12.57
C ALA A 147 15.74 -4.48 -13.66
N LEU A 148 16.31 -3.32 -13.30
CA LEU A 148 16.85 -2.34 -14.27
C LEU A 148 17.95 -2.89 -15.18
N GLY A 149 18.68 -3.92 -14.75
CA GLY A 149 19.75 -4.54 -15.56
C GLY A 149 19.25 -5.50 -16.64
N ARG A 150 17.94 -5.76 -16.74
CA ARG A 150 17.40 -6.73 -17.70
C ARG A 150 17.35 -6.14 -19.12
N PRO A 151 17.85 -6.86 -20.15
CA PRO A 151 17.91 -6.34 -21.51
C PRO A 151 16.54 -6.15 -22.16
N ASN A 152 15.48 -6.79 -21.62
CA ASN A 152 14.11 -6.68 -22.09
C ASN A 152 13.28 -5.61 -21.33
N LEU A 153 13.91 -4.75 -20.52
CA LEU A 153 13.26 -3.67 -19.80
C LEU A 153 13.89 -2.32 -20.16
N THR A 154 13.06 -1.42 -20.67
CA THR A 154 13.43 -0.01 -20.90
C THR A 154 12.56 0.88 -20.02
N VAL A 155 13.19 1.80 -19.28
CA VAL A 155 12.48 2.78 -18.45
C VAL A 155 12.65 4.16 -19.06
N LEU A 156 11.54 4.77 -19.44
CA LEU A 156 11.49 6.15 -19.93
C LEU A 156 10.88 7.03 -18.84
N THR A 157 11.57 8.10 -18.44
CA THR A 157 11.08 9.09 -17.46
C THR A 157 10.71 10.38 -18.16
N ASP A 158 9.94 11.22 -17.48
CA ASP A 158 9.45 12.51 -18.02
C ASP A 158 8.66 12.39 -19.34
N CYS A 159 8.09 11.20 -19.60
CA CYS A 159 7.21 10.93 -20.73
C CYS A 159 5.76 10.80 -20.25
N LEU A 160 4.95 11.83 -20.47
CA LEU A 160 3.50 11.78 -20.21
C LEU A 160 2.79 11.18 -21.45
N ALA A 161 2.15 10.03 -21.28
CA ALA A 161 1.25 9.50 -22.30
C ALA A 161 0.00 10.39 -22.41
N THR A 162 -0.27 10.93 -23.59
CA THR A 162 -1.37 11.89 -23.85
C THR A 162 -2.57 11.26 -24.54
N GLY A 163 -2.42 10.05 -25.08
CA GLY A 163 -3.48 9.31 -25.77
C GLY A 163 -3.09 7.88 -26.06
N LEU A 164 -4.06 7.09 -26.49
CA LEU A 164 -3.87 5.72 -26.96
C LEU A 164 -4.23 5.67 -28.45
N LEU A 165 -3.36 5.08 -29.27
CA LEU A 165 -3.66 4.81 -30.66
C LEU A 165 -4.39 3.48 -30.74
N LEU A 166 -5.47 3.44 -31.53
CA LEU A 166 -6.31 2.26 -31.68
C LEU A 166 -6.38 1.86 -33.15
N GLU A 167 -6.15 0.57 -33.40
CA GLU A 167 -6.46 -0.07 -34.67
C GLU A 167 -7.52 -1.14 -34.44
N LYS A 168 -8.69 -0.97 -35.06
CA LYS A 168 -9.89 -1.79 -34.82
C LYS A 168 -10.25 -1.80 -33.32
N GLN A 169 -10.09 -2.95 -32.65
CA GLN A 169 -10.39 -3.14 -31.23
C GLN A 169 -9.12 -3.34 -30.38
N ARG A 170 -7.94 -2.92 -30.88
CA ARG A 170 -6.65 -3.13 -30.21
C ARG A 170 -5.87 -1.82 -30.08
N ALA A 171 -5.28 -1.60 -28.90
CA ALA A 171 -4.27 -0.55 -28.72
C ALA A 171 -2.96 -0.94 -29.42
N VAL A 172 -2.35 0.02 -30.12
CA VAL A 172 -1.10 -0.17 -30.87
C VAL A 172 -0.04 0.86 -30.48
#